data_AF-A0A6L5YLF4-F1
#
_entry.id   AF-A0A6L5YLF4-F1
#
_cell.length_a   1.000
_cell.length_b   1.000
_cell.length_c   1.000
_cell.angle_alpha   90.00
_cell.angle_beta   90.00
_cell.angle_gamma   90.00
#
_symmetry.space_group_name_H-M   'P 1'
#
loop_
_entity.id
_entity.type
_entity.pdbx_description
1 polymer ?
#
loop_
_entity_poly.entity_id
_entity_poly.type
_entity_poly.pdbx_seq_one_letter_code
_entity_poly.pdbx_strand_id
1 'polypeptide(L)'
;MAKARKDNKGRALRKGESQRTDNTYVYTYTDPFKKRRFVYAKDLQTLRQKEADLIKNQLDGLDVYVAGSATLNFVFDRYMSTKYDLRKTTRSNYNYMYDHFVRDGFGQRKIGEIKYSDVMYFYYYLLNEKDLQANTVDTIHTVLHPTFQLAVRDGIIRTNPSDGVMAEIKRKAGKNKGIRHALTVEQQRAFMNYTANNPIFYHWHPLFTVLLGTGCRIGEVIGLRWEDLDFENRLININHSVTYYAREGSKTRKSEFAVSLPKTEAGIRTVPMMDAVYNAFKEEYEVQKENGFNSTVIDGMTGFIFCNRFGNIHNPQTVNRTIKRILENYNAEEVVNAKKERRQPVIIPHFSCHHLRHTFCTRFCEKETNIKVIQAVMGHANIETTMDIYAEVTDAKKKEAIENLSHNLDIF
;
A
#
# COMPACT_ATOMS: atom_id res chain seq x y z
N MET A 1 33.34 21.25 52.25
CA MET A 1 32.82 21.50 50.88
C MET A 1 33.53 20.59 49.89
N ALA A 2 32.82 19.72 49.18
CA ALA A 2 33.45 18.84 48.18
C ALA A 2 34.03 19.70 47.04
N LYS A 3 35.33 19.58 46.76
CA LYS A 3 35.98 20.25 45.62
C LYS A 3 35.26 19.85 44.33
N ALA A 4 34.70 20.83 43.62
CA ALA A 4 34.08 20.58 42.32
C ALA A 4 35.13 20.01 41.35
N ARG A 5 34.79 18.92 40.65
CA ARG A 5 35.66 18.35 39.61
C ARG A 5 35.82 19.37 38.50
N LYS A 6 37.06 19.58 38.03
CA LYS A 6 37.38 20.54 36.97
C LYS A 6 37.94 19.81 35.75
N ASP A 7 37.71 20.38 34.58
CA ASP A 7 38.32 19.94 33.33
C ASP A 7 39.78 20.42 33.21
N ASN A 8 40.49 20.00 32.16
CA ASN A 8 41.88 20.38 31.89
C ASN A 8 42.06 21.89 31.63
N LYS A 9 40.96 22.65 31.50
CA LYS A 9 40.93 24.11 31.32
C LYS A 9 40.41 24.83 32.58
N GLY A 10 40.28 24.14 33.71
CA GLY A 10 39.88 24.70 35.00
C GLY A 10 38.36 24.95 35.17
N ARG A 11 37.52 24.53 34.22
CA ARG A 11 36.05 24.70 34.26
C ARG A 11 35.41 23.62 35.12
N ALA A 12 34.42 23.98 35.92
CA ALA A 12 33.71 23.02 36.77
C ALA A 12 32.80 22.07 35.96
N LEU A 13 32.92 20.77 36.23
CA LEU A 13 32.11 19.68 35.67
C LEU A 13 30.93 19.36 36.61
N ARG A 14 29.74 19.20 36.03
CA ARG A 14 28.50 18.80 36.71
C ARG A 14 28.49 17.31 37.02
N LYS A 15 27.53 16.88 37.84
CA LYS A 15 27.34 15.46 38.17
C LYS A 15 27.04 14.67 36.89
N GLY A 16 27.82 13.62 36.63
CA GLY A 16 27.71 12.82 35.41
C GLY A 16 28.60 13.30 34.26
N GLU A 17 29.11 14.53 34.31
CA GLU A 17 30.11 15.04 33.34
C GLU A 17 31.52 14.54 33.69
N SER A 18 32.29 14.19 32.66
CA SER A 18 33.71 13.85 32.75
C SER A 18 34.41 14.26 31.46
N GLN A 19 35.73 14.50 31.53
CA GLN A 19 36.57 14.75 30.37
C GLN A 19 37.52 13.56 30.19
N ARG A 20 37.61 13.05 28.95
CA ARG A 20 38.52 11.96 28.57
C ARG A 20 39.91 12.51 28.21
N THR A 21 40.88 11.60 28.11
CA THR A 21 42.28 11.90 27.74
C THR A 21 42.42 12.48 26.33
N ASP A 22 41.46 12.21 25.44
CA ASP A 22 41.38 12.74 24.07
C ASP A 22 40.72 14.13 23.98
N ASN A 23 40.50 14.80 25.12
CA ASN A 23 39.74 16.04 25.27
C ASN A 23 38.24 15.96 24.95
N THR A 24 37.68 14.77 24.69
CA THR A 24 36.23 14.60 24.51
C THR A 24 35.51 14.67 25.85
N TYR A 25 34.40 15.42 25.93
CA TYR A 25 33.54 15.46 27.10
C TYR A 25 32.48 14.37 27.04
N VAL A 26 32.18 13.77 28.19
CA VAL A 26 31.23 12.66 28.33
C VAL A 26 30.24 12.95 29.45
N TYR A 27 28.96 12.81 29.14
CA TYR A 27 27.89 12.79 30.13
C TYR A 27 27.37 11.36 30.32
N THR A 28 27.38 10.87 31.55
CA THR A 28 26.92 9.53 31.90
C THR A 28 25.59 9.60 32.63
N TYR A 29 24.60 8.88 32.13
CA TYR A 29 23.27 8.79 32.74
C TYR A 29 22.77 7.34 32.76
N THR A 30 21.73 7.08 33.55
CA THR A 30 21.05 5.78 33.59
C THR A 30 19.71 5.93 32.87
N ASP A 31 19.45 5.08 31.89
CA ASP A 31 18.19 5.06 31.16
C ASP A 31 17.06 4.43 32.01
N PRO A 32 15.77 4.58 31.61
CA PRO A 32 14.65 4.00 32.34
C PRO A 32 14.70 2.47 32.49
N PHE A 33 15.52 1.77 31.70
CA PHE A 33 15.75 0.33 31.80
C PHE A 33 16.94 -0.01 32.70
N LYS A 34 17.38 0.93 33.54
CA LYS A 34 18.53 0.81 34.45
C LYS A 34 19.86 0.54 33.74
N LYS A 35 19.98 0.81 32.43
CA LYS A 35 21.23 0.67 31.69
C LYS A 35 21.99 2.00 31.68
N ARG A 36 23.30 1.92 31.89
CA ARG A 36 24.18 3.10 31.83
C ARG A 36 24.42 3.48 30.37
N ARG A 37 24.19 4.75 30.04
CA ARG A 37 24.34 5.34 28.71
C ARG A 37 25.29 6.53 28.76
N PHE A 38 25.85 6.87 27.61
CA PHE A 38 26.90 7.89 27.47
C PHE A 38 26.59 8.82 26.31
N VAL A 39 26.76 10.12 26.53
CA VAL A 39 26.67 11.16 25.50
C VAL A 39 28.03 11.84 25.36
N TYR A 40 28.46 12.05 24.13
CA TYR A 40 29.78 12.58 23.80
C TYR A 40 29.67 13.95 23.10
N ALA A 41 30.61 14.86 23.42
CA ALA A 41 30.76 16.13 22.72
C ALA A 41 32.22 16.63 22.74
N LYS A 42 32.59 17.42 21.73
CA LYS A 42 33.95 17.99 21.60
C LYS A 42 34.18 19.20 22.50
N ASP A 43 33.12 19.80 23.01
CA ASP A 43 33.17 20.95 23.91
C ASP A 43 32.04 20.85 24.96
N LEU A 44 32.25 21.55 26.08
CA LEU A 44 31.37 21.48 27.25
C LEU A 44 30.00 22.15 27.02
N GLN A 45 29.90 23.12 26.12
CA GLN A 45 28.63 23.81 25.83
C GLN A 45 27.72 22.88 25.02
N THR A 46 28.25 22.24 23.99
CA THR A 46 27.52 21.23 23.21
C THR A 46 27.13 20.02 24.07
N LEU A 47 27.99 19.60 25.01
CA LEU A 47 27.64 18.53 25.96
C LEU A 47 26.40 18.90 26.80
N ARG A 48 26.39 20.13 27.34
CA ARG A 48 25.29 20.62 28.19
C ARG A 48 24.00 20.84 27.43
N GLN A 49 24.08 21.23 26.16
CA GLN A 49 22.92 21.30 25.30
C GLN A 49 22.32 19.91 25.06
N LYS A 50 23.16 18.92 24.73
CA LYS A 50 22.72 17.52 24.60
C LYS A 50 22.19 16.94 25.92
N GLU A 51 22.78 17.30 27.06
CA GLU A 51 22.27 16.95 28.40
C GLU A 51 20.87 17.54 28.61
N ALA A 52 20.69 18.84 28.34
CA ALA A 52 19.41 19.51 28.48
C ALA A 52 18.33 18.91 27.57
N ASP A 53 18.65 18.61 26.32
CA ASP A 53 17.75 17.96 25.37
C ASP A 53 17.39 16.53 25.83
N LEU A 54 18.34 15.80 26.39
CA LEU A 54 18.13 14.44 26.89
C LEU A 54 17.24 14.41 28.13
N ILE A 55 17.52 15.30 29.09
CA ILE A 55 16.71 15.48 30.30
C ILE A 55 15.30 15.94 29.94
N LYS A 56 15.17 16.88 29.00
CA LYS A 56 13.89 17.34 28.46
C LYS A 56 13.10 16.18 27.83
N ASN A 57 13.72 15.39 26.96
CA ASN A 57 13.07 14.23 26.34
C ASN A 57 12.67 13.14 27.35
N GLN A 58 13.45 12.98 28.43
CA GLN A 58 13.22 11.96 29.45
C GLN A 58 12.18 12.39 30.50
N LEU A 59 12.12 13.68 30.85
CA LEU A 59 11.10 14.26 31.75
C LEU A 59 9.78 14.54 31.01
N ASP A 60 9.81 15.16 29.83
CA ASP A 60 8.61 15.44 29.03
C ASP A 60 7.91 14.14 28.61
N GLY A 61 8.66 13.07 28.37
CA GLY A 61 8.11 11.77 27.99
C GLY A 61 7.31 11.04 29.07
N LEU A 62 7.53 11.36 30.35
CA LEU A 62 6.87 10.74 31.51
C LEU A 62 5.86 11.68 32.17
N ASP A 63 6.15 12.98 32.33
CA ASP A 63 5.26 13.94 32.99
C ASP A 63 4.08 14.38 32.10
N VAL A 64 4.30 14.64 30.81
CA VAL A 64 3.22 15.10 29.89
C VAL A 64 2.14 14.04 29.71
N TYR A 65 2.56 12.77 29.81
CA TYR A 65 1.71 11.60 29.66
C TYR A 65 0.87 11.35 30.92
N VAL A 66 1.45 11.53 32.10
CA VAL A 66 0.78 11.35 33.40
C VAL A 66 -0.08 12.56 33.79
N ALA A 67 0.25 13.77 33.32
CA ALA A 67 -0.46 15.01 33.66
C ALA A 67 -1.66 15.35 32.75
N GLY A 68 -2.03 14.49 31.79
CA GLY A 68 -3.17 14.75 30.88
C GLY A 68 -3.00 15.94 29.93
N SER A 69 -1.78 16.50 29.83
CA SER A 69 -1.45 17.65 29.00
C SER A 69 -0.94 17.28 27.61
N ALA A 70 -0.77 15.98 27.32
CA ALA A 70 -0.36 15.48 26.02
C ALA A 70 -1.31 15.90 24.90
N THR A 71 -0.74 16.35 23.78
CA THR A 71 -1.49 16.59 22.54
C THR A 71 -1.68 15.29 21.78
N LEU A 72 -2.66 15.24 20.88
CA LEU A 72 -2.87 14.09 20.00
C LEU A 72 -1.62 13.80 19.14
N ASN A 73 -0.91 14.84 18.68
CA ASN A 73 0.36 14.72 17.97
C ASN A 73 1.41 13.95 18.77
N PHE A 74 1.57 14.29 20.05
CA PHE A 74 2.53 13.61 20.92
C PHE A 74 2.20 12.11 21.04
N VAL A 75 0.92 11.77 21.24
CA VAL A 75 0.48 10.38 21.37
C VAL A 75 0.65 9.62 20.04
N PHE A 76 0.38 10.26 18.90
CA PHE A 76 0.60 9.65 17.58
C PHE A 76 2.08 9.33 17.34
N ASP A 77 2.98 10.28 17.59
CA ASP A 77 4.42 10.09 17.39
C ASP A 77 4.94 8.96 18.30
N ARG A 78 4.42 8.88 19.55
CA ARG A 78 4.68 7.76 20.46
C ARG A 78 4.14 6.44 19.89
N TYR A 79 2.87 6.40 19.45
CA TYR A 79 2.28 5.22 18.82
C TYR A 79 3.13 4.71 17.65
N MET A 80 3.55 5.59 16.74
CA MET A 80 4.40 5.23 15.60
C MET A 80 5.79 4.73 16.01
N SER A 81 6.34 5.24 17.12
CA SER A 81 7.62 4.74 17.66
C SER A 81 7.52 3.32 18.23
N THR A 82 6.35 2.91 18.75
CA THR A 82 6.13 1.52 19.22
C THR A 82 6.00 0.50 18.09
N LYS A 83 5.73 0.96 16.87
CA LYS A 83 5.37 0.12 15.71
C LYS A 83 6.55 -0.31 14.85
N TYR A 84 7.54 -0.98 15.45
CA TYR A 84 8.79 -1.37 14.77
C TYR A 84 8.60 -2.43 13.66
N ASP A 85 7.49 -3.17 13.68
CA ASP A 85 7.16 -4.29 12.80
C ASP A 85 6.30 -3.90 11.58
N LEU A 86 5.90 -2.62 11.47
CA LEU A 86 5.12 -2.16 10.32
C LEU A 86 5.96 -2.15 9.04
N ARG A 87 5.34 -2.63 7.94
CA ARG A 87 5.92 -2.44 6.61
C ARG A 87 6.16 -0.96 6.34
N LYS A 88 7.27 -0.68 5.67
CA LYS A 88 7.67 0.69 5.28
C LYS A 88 6.55 1.43 4.55
N THR A 89 5.84 0.78 3.62
CA THR A 89 4.67 1.35 2.91
C THR A 89 3.54 1.75 3.85
N THR A 90 3.19 0.86 4.80
CA THR A 90 2.14 1.12 5.79
C THR A 90 2.53 2.29 6.70
N ARG A 91 3.78 2.33 7.17
CA ARG A 91 4.32 3.43 7.96
C ARG A 91 4.27 4.76 7.19
N SER A 92 4.76 4.78 5.94
CA SER A 92 4.70 5.98 5.08
C SER A 92 3.26 6.45 4.88
N ASN A 93 2.31 5.54 4.68
CA ASN A 93 0.89 5.90 4.53
C ASN A 93 0.30 6.45 5.82
N TYR A 94 0.60 5.86 6.98
CA TYR A 94 0.10 6.35 8.27
C TYR A 94 0.63 7.76 8.56
N ASN A 95 1.92 7.98 8.37
CA ASN A 95 2.53 9.30 8.52
C ASN A 95 1.91 10.29 7.54
N TYR A 96 1.76 9.93 6.25
CA TYR A 96 1.14 10.83 5.27
C TYR A 96 -0.29 11.23 5.66
N MET A 97 -1.14 10.26 6.03
CA MET A 97 -2.53 10.54 6.42
C MET A 97 -2.60 11.42 7.66
N TYR A 98 -1.74 11.15 8.65
CA TYR A 98 -1.70 11.94 9.88
C TYR A 98 -1.14 13.35 9.62
N ASP A 99 0.02 13.46 8.98
CA ASP A 99 0.70 14.73 8.71
C ASP A 99 -0.16 15.65 7.82
N HIS A 100 -0.86 15.09 6.84
CA HIS A 100 -1.60 15.88 5.88
C HIS A 100 -2.99 16.31 6.38
N PHE A 101 -3.66 15.47 7.18
CA PHE A 101 -5.06 15.72 7.57
C PHE A 101 -5.27 16.02 9.05
N VAL A 102 -4.35 15.60 9.93
CA VAL A 102 -4.54 15.66 11.38
C VAL A 102 -3.53 16.59 12.06
N ARG A 103 -2.25 16.49 11.68
CA ARG A 103 -1.14 17.09 12.45
C ARG A 103 -1.30 18.59 12.66
N ASP A 104 -1.71 19.28 11.60
CA ASP A 104 -2.04 20.70 11.63
C ASP A 104 -3.54 20.86 11.99
N GLY A 105 -3.82 21.51 13.13
CA GLY A 105 -5.18 21.66 13.64
C GLY A 105 -5.56 20.58 14.67
N PHE A 106 -6.30 19.55 14.26
CA PHE A 106 -6.93 18.59 15.19
C PHE A 106 -5.91 17.89 16.10
N GLY A 107 -4.73 17.56 15.56
CA GLY A 107 -3.61 16.93 16.26
C GLY A 107 -2.97 17.78 17.36
N GLN A 108 -3.14 19.11 17.32
CA GLN A 108 -2.58 20.03 18.32
C GLN A 108 -3.44 20.09 19.60
N ARG A 109 -4.68 19.58 19.57
CA ARG A 109 -5.56 19.53 20.73
C ARG A 109 -5.00 18.60 21.80
N LYS A 110 -5.21 18.96 23.07
CA LYS A 110 -4.94 18.07 24.20
C LYS A 110 -5.83 16.85 24.13
N ILE A 111 -5.24 15.67 24.22
CA ILE A 111 -5.96 14.42 24.00
C ILE A 111 -7.07 14.19 25.03
N GLY A 112 -6.88 14.65 26.27
CA GLY A 112 -7.88 14.58 27.34
C GLY A 112 -9.10 15.47 27.13
N GLU A 113 -9.03 16.45 26.24
CA GLU A 113 -10.14 17.38 25.92
C GLU A 113 -10.93 16.95 24.68
N ILE A 114 -10.49 15.90 23.97
CA ILE A 114 -11.16 15.43 22.75
C ILE A 114 -12.29 14.49 23.13
N LYS A 115 -13.52 14.85 22.76
CA LYS A 115 -14.73 14.05 22.97
C LYS A 115 -15.16 13.32 21.70
N TYR A 116 -16.09 12.38 21.84
CA TYR A 116 -16.72 11.69 20.70
C TYR A 116 -17.26 12.66 19.64
N SER A 117 -17.98 13.70 20.09
CA SER A 117 -18.53 14.72 19.20
C SER A 117 -17.44 15.47 18.43
N ASP A 118 -16.28 15.72 19.03
CA ASP A 118 -15.16 16.40 18.37
C ASP A 118 -14.59 15.57 17.21
N VAL A 119 -14.41 14.27 17.43
CA VAL A 119 -13.95 13.35 16.39
C VAL A 119 -14.98 13.27 15.26
N MET A 120 -16.26 13.20 15.62
CA MET A 120 -17.35 13.18 14.65
C MET A 120 -17.41 14.47 13.81
N TYR A 121 -17.33 15.64 14.44
CA TYR A 121 -17.27 16.93 13.71
C TYR A 121 -16.03 17.01 12.83
N PHE A 122 -14.87 16.55 13.29
CA PHE A 122 -13.66 16.51 12.49
C PHE A 122 -13.83 15.62 11.25
N TYR A 123 -14.47 14.45 11.37
CA TYR A 123 -14.74 13.60 10.20
C TYR A 123 -15.75 14.22 9.25
N TYR A 124 -16.79 14.89 9.73
CA TYR A 124 -17.70 15.64 8.85
C TYR A 124 -17.00 16.81 8.16
N TYR A 125 -16.10 17.51 8.83
CA TYR A 125 -15.26 18.53 8.20
C TYR A 125 -14.42 17.93 7.05
N LEU A 126 -13.81 16.76 7.27
CA LEU A 126 -13.06 16.06 6.22
C LEU A 126 -13.94 15.63 5.04
N LEU A 127 -15.17 15.18 5.30
CA LEU A 127 -16.10 14.75 4.25
C LEU A 127 -16.66 15.93 3.46
N ASN A 128 -17.13 16.97 4.15
CA ASN A 128 -17.94 18.03 3.55
C ASN A 128 -17.11 19.22 3.09
N GLU A 129 -16.10 19.63 3.87
CA GLU A 129 -15.30 20.83 3.58
C GLU A 129 -14.00 20.50 2.83
N LYS A 130 -13.44 19.30 3.05
CA LYS A 130 -12.26 18.80 2.32
C LYS A 130 -12.62 17.88 1.16
N ASP A 131 -13.90 17.61 0.94
CA ASP A 131 -14.42 16.76 -0.13
C ASP A 131 -13.73 15.38 -0.18
N LEU A 132 -13.41 14.82 0.98
CA LEU A 132 -12.79 13.50 1.06
C LEU A 132 -13.84 12.40 0.98
N GLN A 133 -13.50 11.32 0.30
CA GLN A 133 -14.32 10.12 0.30
C GLN A 133 -14.31 9.44 1.69
N ALA A 134 -15.43 8.80 2.04
CA ALA A 134 -15.56 8.07 3.32
C ALA A 134 -14.47 7.02 3.54
N ASN A 135 -13.96 6.39 2.48
CA ASN A 135 -12.85 5.42 2.58
C ASN A 135 -11.51 6.09 2.95
N THR A 136 -11.27 7.31 2.49
CA THR A 136 -10.10 8.09 2.90
C THR A 136 -10.21 8.46 4.38
N VAL A 137 -11.39 8.89 4.83
CA VAL A 137 -11.65 9.16 6.25
C VAL A 137 -11.51 7.90 7.10
N ASP A 138 -11.94 6.74 6.60
CA ASP A 138 -11.71 5.44 7.25
C ASP A 138 -10.23 5.08 7.40
N THR A 139 -9.41 5.48 6.42
CA THR A 139 -7.95 5.31 6.48
C THR A 139 -7.35 6.22 7.56
N ILE A 140 -7.82 7.47 7.67
CA ILE A 140 -7.44 8.39 8.76
C ILE A 140 -7.88 7.82 10.11
N HIS A 141 -9.09 7.27 10.20
CA HIS A 141 -9.59 6.60 11.39
C HIS A 141 -8.75 5.39 11.80
N THR A 142 -8.28 4.59 10.84
CA THR A 142 -7.37 3.44 11.09
C THR A 142 -6.05 3.87 11.73
N VAL A 143 -5.68 5.15 11.62
CA VAL A 143 -4.51 5.74 12.30
C VAL A 143 -4.91 6.34 13.66
N LEU A 144 -6.00 7.10 13.70
CA LEU A 144 -6.45 7.81 14.89
C LEU A 144 -6.95 6.88 15.99
N HIS A 145 -7.76 5.88 15.64
CA HIS A 145 -8.39 5.01 16.63
C HIS A 145 -7.36 4.22 17.46
N PRO A 146 -6.34 3.57 16.86
CA PRO A 146 -5.25 2.96 17.63
C PRO A 146 -4.42 3.97 18.44
N THR A 147 -4.29 5.21 17.96
CA THR A 147 -3.60 6.29 18.68
C THR A 147 -4.34 6.65 19.97
N PHE A 148 -5.66 6.86 19.90
CA PHE A 148 -6.49 7.04 21.10
C PHE A 148 -6.50 5.79 21.99
N GLN A 149 -6.49 4.60 21.39
CA GLN A 149 -6.46 3.35 22.15
C GLN A 149 -5.18 3.20 22.97
N LEU A 150 -4.04 3.68 22.46
CA LEU A 150 -2.79 3.72 23.23
C LEU A 150 -2.94 4.64 24.45
N ALA A 151 -3.52 5.83 24.28
CA ALA A 151 -3.77 6.74 25.40
C ALA A 151 -4.74 6.18 26.45
N VAL A 152 -5.71 5.36 26.05
CA VAL A 152 -6.57 4.61 26.99
C VAL A 152 -5.75 3.59 27.77
N ARG A 153 -4.95 2.78 27.08
CA ARG A 153 -4.12 1.73 27.71
C ARG A 153 -3.12 2.31 28.70
N ASP A 154 -2.60 3.50 28.40
CA ASP A 154 -1.64 4.17 29.25
C ASP A 154 -2.30 5.07 30.31
N GLY A 155 -3.64 5.05 30.42
CA GLY A 155 -4.39 5.68 31.50
C GLY A 155 -4.60 7.19 31.39
N ILE A 156 -4.31 7.80 30.24
CA ILE A 156 -4.45 9.25 30.01
C ILE A 156 -5.90 9.65 29.87
N ILE A 157 -6.65 8.84 29.13
CA ILE A 157 -8.07 9.02 28.88
C ILE A 157 -8.80 7.74 29.28
N ARG A 158 -10.02 7.89 29.79
CA ARG A 158 -10.80 6.75 30.30
C ARG A 158 -11.41 5.91 29.18
N THR A 159 -11.74 6.54 28.06
CA THR A 159 -12.46 5.94 26.93
C THR A 159 -11.88 6.47 25.63
N ASN A 160 -11.99 5.69 24.56
CA ASN A 160 -11.51 6.09 23.25
C ASN A 160 -12.59 6.94 22.55
N PRO A 161 -12.35 8.25 22.31
CA PRO A 161 -13.37 9.13 21.74
C PRO A 161 -13.69 8.81 20.27
N SER A 162 -12.89 7.99 19.59
CA SER A 162 -13.17 7.60 18.20
C SER A 162 -14.05 6.36 18.07
N ASP A 163 -14.34 5.67 19.17
CA ASP A 163 -15.10 4.42 19.16
C ASP A 163 -16.50 4.64 18.58
N GLY A 164 -16.86 3.84 17.56
CA GLY A 164 -18.19 3.89 16.94
C GLY A 164 -18.41 5.03 15.93
N VAL A 165 -17.55 6.05 15.87
CA VAL A 165 -17.74 7.22 14.99
C VAL A 165 -17.83 6.81 13.51
N MET A 166 -16.90 6.00 13.02
CA MET A 166 -16.92 5.56 11.62
C MET A 166 -18.11 4.67 11.29
N ALA A 167 -18.62 3.90 12.26
CA ALA A 167 -19.81 3.08 12.06
C ALA A 167 -21.06 3.96 11.86
N GLU A 168 -21.15 5.09 12.56
CA GLU A 168 -22.23 6.06 12.36
C GLU A 168 -22.15 6.72 10.97
N ILE A 169 -20.97 7.15 10.55
CA ILE A 169 -20.74 7.78 9.24
C ILE A 169 -21.08 6.82 8.11
N LYS A 170 -20.57 5.59 8.16
CA LYS A 170 -20.81 4.56 7.13
C LYS A 170 -22.29 4.17 7.03
N ARG A 171 -23.05 4.24 8.13
CA ARG A 171 -24.49 3.98 8.13
C ARG A 171 -25.25 5.02 7.31
N LYS A 172 -24.86 6.29 7.39
CA LYS A 172 -25.49 7.40 6.66
C LYS A 172 -25.06 7.48 5.19
N ALA A 173 -23.84 7.07 4.86
CA ALA A 173 -23.30 7.13 3.50
C ALA A 173 -23.92 6.13 2.50
N GLY A 174 -24.78 5.22 2.94
CA GLY A 174 -25.30 4.12 2.12
C GLY A 174 -24.22 3.09 1.78
N LYS A 175 -24.62 1.83 1.53
CA LYS A 175 -23.69 0.76 1.10
C LYS A 175 -23.30 0.87 -0.38
N ASN A 176 -23.15 2.07 -0.93
CA ASN A 176 -22.66 2.24 -2.29
C ASN A 176 -21.13 2.16 -2.29
N LYS A 177 -20.59 0.97 -1.97
CA LYS A 177 -19.29 0.59 -2.52
C LYS A 177 -19.52 0.64 -4.03
N GLY A 178 -18.87 1.57 -4.74
CA GLY A 178 -18.89 1.58 -6.20
C GLY A 178 -18.50 0.18 -6.67
N ILE A 179 -19.47 -0.56 -7.21
CA ILE A 179 -19.28 -1.94 -7.64
C ILE A 179 -18.26 -1.88 -8.77
N ARG A 180 -17.15 -2.61 -8.62
CA ARG A 180 -16.09 -2.62 -9.63
C ARG A 180 -16.48 -3.61 -10.70
N HIS A 181 -17.13 -3.14 -11.75
CA HIS A 181 -17.52 -4.03 -12.83
C HIS A 181 -16.29 -4.52 -13.62
N ALA A 182 -16.27 -5.82 -13.90
CA ALA A 182 -15.36 -6.40 -14.89
C ALA A 182 -15.67 -5.88 -16.29
N LEU A 183 -14.67 -5.90 -17.17
CA LEU A 183 -14.89 -5.63 -18.59
C LEU A 183 -15.78 -6.72 -19.20
N THR A 184 -16.70 -6.32 -20.06
CA THR A 184 -17.44 -7.30 -20.88
C THR A 184 -16.48 -8.03 -21.83
N VAL A 185 -16.88 -9.20 -22.34
CA VAL A 185 -16.05 -9.95 -23.29
C VAL A 185 -15.72 -9.12 -24.54
N GLU A 186 -16.69 -8.33 -25.02
CA GLU A 186 -16.51 -7.44 -26.17
C GLU A 186 -15.49 -6.32 -25.86
N GLN A 187 -15.61 -5.67 -24.69
CA GLN A 187 -14.67 -4.62 -24.26
C GLN A 187 -13.26 -5.17 -24.05
N GLN A 188 -13.15 -6.36 -23.43
CA GLN A 188 -11.86 -7.03 -23.25
C GLN A 188 -11.22 -7.36 -24.60
N ARG A 189 -11.99 -7.91 -25.55
CA ARG A 189 -11.50 -8.22 -26.90
C ARG A 189 -11.08 -6.96 -27.64
N ALA A 190 -11.88 -5.89 -27.57
CA ALA A 190 -11.55 -4.60 -28.16
C ALA A 190 -10.23 -4.04 -27.60
N PHE A 191 -10.05 -4.06 -26.28
CA PHE A 191 -8.82 -3.63 -25.62
C PHE A 191 -7.59 -4.44 -26.07
N MET A 192 -7.70 -5.77 -26.08
CA MET A 192 -6.59 -6.64 -26.46
C MET A 192 -6.25 -6.51 -27.95
N ASN A 193 -7.24 -6.40 -28.83
CA ASN A 193 -7.02 -6.20 -30.26
C ASN A 193 -6.38 -4.84 -30.55
N TYR A 194 -6.84 -3.78 -29.89
CA TYR A 194 -6.26 -2.45 -30.06
C TYR A 194 -4.82 -2.42 -29.58
N THR A 195 -4.54 -3.01 -28.41
CA THR A 195 -3.17 -3.11 -27.91
C THR A 195 -2.29 -4.01 -28.78
N ALA A 196 -2.80 -5.03 -29.47
CA ALA A 196 -1.98 -5.86 -30.37
C ALA A 196 -1.61 -5.16 -31.68
N ASN A 197 -2.55 -4.42 -32.27
CA ASN A 197 -2.43 -3.95 -33.66
C ASN A 197 -2.05 -2.46 -33.78
N ASN A 198 -2.19 -1.67 -32.72
CA ASN A 198 -1.87 -0.25 -32.79
C ASN A 198 -0.35 -0.01 -32.75
N PRO A 199 0.24 0.72 -33.73
CA PRO A 199 1.69 0.89 -33.84
C PRO A 199 2.31 1.68 -32.67
N ILE A 200 1.50 2.40 -31.88
CA ILE A 200 1.96 3.12 -30.70
C ILE A 200 1.88 2.23 -29.45
N PHE A 201 0.92 1.31 -29.37
CA PHE A 201 0.62 0.58 -28.13
C PHE A 201 0.98 -0.93 -28.18
N TYR A 202 1.40 -1.47 -29.32
CA TYR A 202 1.77 -2.90 -29.48
C TYR A 202 2.71 -3.44 -28.42
N HIS A 203 3.71 -2.67 -28.02
CA HIS A 203 4.68 -3.06 -27.00
C HIS A 203 4.08 -3.27 -25.59
N TRP A 204 2.85 -2.83 -25.34
CA TRP A 204 2.15 -3.11 -24.07
C TRP A 204 1.34 -4.41 -24.09
N HIS A 205 1.14 -5.00 -25.28
CA HIS A 205 0.30 -6.18 -25.44
C HIS A 205 0.75 -7.39 -24.60
N PRO A 206 2.06 -7.73 -24.52
CA PRO A 206 2.50 -8.84 -23.68
C PRO A 206 2.16 -8.62 -22.20
N LEU A 207 2.41 -7.43 -21.66
CA LEU A 207 2.11 -7.09 -20.26
C LEU A 207 0.62 -7.22 -19.93
N PHE A 208 -0.26 -6.73 -20.82
CA PHE A 208 -1.71 -6.86 -20.61
C PHE A 208 -2.21 -8.29 -20.79
N THR A 209 -1.62 -9.06 -21.70
CA THR A 209 -1.91 -10.50 -21.86
C THR A 209 -1.59 -11.26 -20.59
N VAL A 210 -0.45 -11.00 -19.97
CA VAL A 210 -0.09 -11.63 -18.68
C VAL A 210 -1.04 -11.21 -17.56
N LEU A 211 -1.38 -9.92 -17.45
CA LEU A 211 -2.33 -9.45 -16.41
C LEU A 211 -3.71 -10.11 -16.54
N LEU A 212 -4.26 -10.16 -17.76
CA LEU A 212 -5.58 -10.74 -18.03
C LEU A 212 -5.58 -12.27 -18.09
N GLY A 213 -4.44 -12.91 -18.35
CA GLY A 213 -4.32 -14.37 -18.43
C GLY A 213 -3.92 -15.05 -17.13
N THR A 214 -3.42 -14.30 -16.14
CA THR A 214 -2.97 -14.85 -14.84
C THR A 214 -3.75 -14.32 -13.63
N GLY A 215 -4.45 -13.19 -13.79
CA GLY A 215 -5.09 -12.50 -12.68
C GLY A 215 -4.12 -11.95 -11.64
N CYS A 216 -2.82 -11.88 -11.92
CA CYS A 216 -1.84 -11.37 -10.97
C CYS A 216 -2.03 -9.87 -10.70
N ARG A 217 -1.64 -9.42 -9.51
CA ARG A 217 -1.64 -7.99 -9.17
C ARG A 217 -0.55 -7.30 -10.00
N ILE A 218 -0.75 -6.01 -10.33
CA ILE A 218 0.24 -5.26 -11.14
C ILE A 218 1.65 -5.30 -10.54
N GLY A 219 1.78 -5.17 -9.23
CA GLY A 219 3.06 -5.26 -8.52
C GLY A 219 3.72 -6.64 -8.62
N GLU A 220 2.93 -7.71 -8.73
CA GLU A 220 3.43 -9.07 -8.97
C GLU A 220 3.95 -9.17 -10.41
N VAL A 221 3.17 -8.72 -11.41
CA VAL A 221 3.55 -8.81 -12.84
C VAL A 221 4.78 -7.97 -13.19
N ILE A 222 4.85 -6.70 -12.76
CA ILE A 222 6.05 -5.87 -13.00
C ILE A 222 7.27 -6.36 -12.22
N GLY A 223 7.04 -7.17 -11.19
CA GLY A 223 8.08 -7.76 -10.37
C GLY A 223 8.60 -9.08 -10.92
N LEU A 224 7.86 -9.75 -11.83
CA LEU A 224 8.29 -11.04 -12.37
C LEU A 224 9.67 -10.96 -13.00
N ARG A 225 10.49 -11.97 -12.73
CA ARG A 225 11.81 -12.15 -13.31
C ARG A 225 11.84 -13.41 -14.15
N TRP A 226 12.81 -13.51 -15.05
CA TRP A 226 12.98 -14.69 -15.89
C TRP A 226 13.17 -15.98 -15.08
N GLU A 227 13.81 -15.90 -13.91
CA GLU A 227 13.99 -17.05 -12.99
C GLU A 227 12.70 -17.50 -12.28
N ASP A 228 11.64 -16.68 -12.29
CA ASP A 228 10.36 -17.05 -11.70
C ASP A 228 9.47 -17.83 -12.68
N LEU A 229 9.91 -18.02 -13.93
CA LEU A 229 9.18 -18.74 -14.97
C LEU A 229 9.76 -20.14 -15.18
N ASP A 230 8.88 -21.14 -15.11
CA ASP A 230 9.16 -22.51 -15.51
C ASP A 230 8.43 -22.76 -16.85
N PHE A 231 9.17 -22.62 -17.95
CA PHE A 231 8.63 -22.81 -19.30
C PHE A 231 8.37 -24.28 -19.63
N GLU A 232 9.09 -25.22 -19.01
CA GLU A 232 8.92 -26.66 -19.24
C GLU A 232 7.57 -27.13 -18.69
N ASN A 233 7.26 -26.76 -17.44
CA ASN A 233 6.02 -27.12 -16.78
C ASN A 233 4.89 -26.10 -17.00
N ARG A 234 5.17 -24.98 -17.69
CA ARG A 234 4.25 -23.86 -17.92
C ARG A 234 3.71 -23.25 -16.63
N LEU A 235 4.61 -22.93 -15.70
CA LEU A 235 4.28 -22.43 -14.37
C LEU A 235 4.96 -21.08 -14.08
N ILE A 236 4.23 -20.18 -13.43
CA ILE A 236 4.73 -18.89 -12.96
C ILE A 236 4.79 -18.92 -11.44
N ASN A 237 5.97 -18.72 -10.85
CA ASN A 237 6.14 -18.66 -9.41
C ASN A 237 5.92 -17.22 -8.89
N ILE A 238 4.77 -16.98 -8.26
CA ILE A 238 4.46 -15.71 -7.62
C ILE A 238 4.96 -15.76 -6.18
N ASN A 239 6.19 -15.29 -5.97
CA ASN A 239 6.85 -15.31 -4.65
C ASN A 239 7.24 -13.91 -4.13
N HIS A 240 7.04 -12.85 -4.92
CA HIS A 240 7.31 -11.47 -4.54
C HIS A 240 6.47 -10.46 -5.34
N SER A 241 6.56 -9.19 -4.97
CA SER A 241 5.93 -8.08 -5.68
C SER A 241 6.83 -6.85 -5.59
N VAL A 242 6.75 -5.95 -6.57
CA VAL A 242 7.43 -4.65 -6.50
C VAL A 242 6.43 -3.56 -6.14
N THR A 243 6.87 -2.67 -5.25
CA THR A 243 6.12 -1.49 -4.81
C THR A 243 6.90 -0.22 -5.10
N TYR A 244 6.20 0.89 -5.34
CA TYR A 244 6.80 2.20 -5.59
C TYR A 244 6.22 3.22 -4.61
N TYR A 245 7.04 3.69 -3.66
CA TYR A 245 6.61 4.59 -2.60
C TYR A 245 7.78 5.46 -2.09
N ALA A 246 7.45 6.55 -1.39
CA ALA A 246 8.45 7.40 -0.77
C ALA A 246 9.12 6.70 0.43
N ARG A 247 10.44 6.49 0.37
CA ARG A 247 11.20 5.96 1.52
C ARG A 247 11.46 7.07 2.55
N GLU A 248 11.27 6.71 3.81
CA GLU A 248 11.57 7.56 4.95
C GLU A 248 13.10 7.65 5.13
N GLY A 249 13.65 8.87 5.18
CA GLY A 249 15.08 9.11 5.43
C GLY A 249 15.84 9.88 4.33
N SER A 250 15.29 10.05 3.12
CA SER A 250 15.88 10.96 2.15
C SER A 250 15.49 12.40 2.50
N LYS A 251 16.47 13.32 2.58
CA LYS A 251 16.24 14.78 2.76
C LYS A 251 15.31 15.40 1.70
N THR A 252 14.97 14.64 0.67
CA THR A 252 14.00 14.95 -0.39
C THR A 252 12.97 13.81 -0.45
N ARG A 253 11.68 14.07 -0.69
CA ARG A 253 10.64 13.03 -0.85
C ARG A 253 10.83 12.25 -2.18
N LYS A 254 11.88 11.45 -2.29
CA LYS A 254 12.10 10.59 -3.45
C LYS A 254 11.33 9.29 -3.28
N SER A 255 10.54 8.96 -4.30
CA SER A 255 9.91 7.65 -4.39
C SER A 255 10.87 6.69 -5.08
N GLU A 256 10.93 5.47 -4.57
CA GLU A 256 11.79 4.42 -5.13
C GLU A 256 11.08 3.08 -5.13
N PHE A 257 11.60 2.19 -5.96
CA PHE A 257 11.12 0.82 -6.01
C PHE A 257 11.66 0.02 -4.82
N ALA A 258 10.83 -0.87 -4.28
CA ALA A 258 11.24 -1.84 -3.29
C ALA A 258 10.52 -3.15 -3.51
N VAL A 259 11.24 -4.25 -3.25
CA VAL A 259 10.68 -5.59 -3.22
C VAL A 259 9.84 -5.73 -1.96
N SER A 260 8.65 -6.29 -2.14
CA SER A 260 7.69 -6.59 -1.10
C SER A 260 7.33 -8.07 -1.20
N LEU A 261 7.89 -8.86 -0.28
CA LEU A 261 7.55 -10.28 -0.15
C LEU A 261 6.08 -10.44 0.28
N PRO A 262 5.39 -11.53 -0.09
CA PRO A 262 4.01 -11.79 0.28
C PRO A 262 3.81 -11.71 1.80
N LYS A 263 2.66 -11.17 2.22
CA LYS A 263 2.32 -11.02 3.65
C LYS A 263 1.92 -12.34 4.32
N THR A 264 1.48 -13.29 3.51
CA THR A 264 0.86 -14.54 3.93
C THR A 264 1.34 -15.65 3.01
N GLU A 265 1.34 -16.89 3.49
CA GLU A 265 1.63 -18.08 2.67
C GLU A 265 0.75 -18.15 1.42
N ALA A 266 -0.55 -17.79 1.56
CA ALA A 266 -1.48 -17.73 0.41
C ALA A 266 -1.07 -16.75 -0.71
N GLY A 267 -0.14 -15.83 -0.44
CA GLY A 267 0.40 -14.93 -1.46
C GLY A 267 1.56 -15.54 -2.25
N ILE A 268 2.21 -16.58 -1.71
CA ILE A 268 3.17 -17.42 -2.42
C ILE A 268 2.37 -18.49 -3.15
N ARG A 269 2.38 -18.46 -4.48
CA ARG A 269 1.57 -19.38 -5.28
C ARG A 269 2.18 -19.62 -6.65
N THR A 270 1.80 -20.72 -7.26
CA THR A 270 2.13 -21.02 -8.65
C THR A 270 0.90 -20.82 -9.52
N VAL A 271 1.08 -20.14 -10.65
CA VAL A 271 0.01 -19.89 -11.62
C VAL A 271 0.34 -20.59 -12.94
N PRO A 272 -0.51 -21.49 -13.44
CA PRO A 272 -0.32 -22.10 -14.76
C PRO A 272 -0.42 -21.08 -15.90
N MET A 273 0.40 -21.25 -16.93
CA MET A 273 0.37 -20.41 -18.12
C MET A 273 -0.69 -20.91 -19.11
N MET A 274 -1.59 -20.01 -19.51
CA MET A 274 -2.36 -20.20 -20.75
C MET A 274 -1.42 -20.08 -21.96
N ASP A 275 -1.77 -20.65 -23.11
CA ASP A 275 -0.96 -20.55 -24.33
C ASP A 275 -0.65 -19.09 -24.71
N ALA A 276 -1.64 -18.20 -24.56
CA ALA A 276 -1.45 -16.77 -24.81
C ALA A 276 -0.43 -16.13 -23.86
N VAL A 277 -0.41 -16.54 -22.59
CA VAL A 277 0.55 -16.05 -21.58
C VAL A 277 1.95 -16.57 -21.87
N TYR A 278 2.07 -17.85 -22.21
CA TYR A 278 3.34 -18.46 -22.63
C TYR A 278 3.93 -17.74 -23.83
N ASN A 279 3.11 -17.52 -24.87
CA ASN A 279 3.53 -16.82 -26.08
C ASN A 279 3.92 -15.36 -25.78
N ALA A 280 3.17 -14.64 -24.95
CA ALA A 280 3.51 -13.28 -24.53
C ALA A 280 4.89 -13.21 -23.86
N PHE A 281 5.24 -14.16 -22.99
CA PHE A 281 6.59 -14.21 -22.40
C PHE A 281 7.66 -14.53 -23.43
N LYS A 282 7.38 -15.43 -24.38
CA LYS A 282 8.33 -15.77 -25.44
C LYS A 282 8.60 -14.58 -26.36
N GLU A 283 7.56 -13.85 -26.76
CA GLU A 283 7.67 -12.61 -27.54
C GLU A 283 8.51 -11.58 -26.81
N GLU A 284 8.25 -11.35 -25.52
CA GLU A 284 9.03 -10.43 -24.70
C GLU A 284 10.50 -10.86 -24.57
N TYR A 285 10.77 -12.16 -24.48
CA TYR A 285 12.14 -12.70 -24.42
C TYR A 285 12.92 -12.41 -25.70
N GLU A 286 12.31 -12.66 -26.87
CA GLU A 286 12.97 -12.38 -28.16
C GLU A 286 13.20 -10.87 -28.35
N VAL A 287 12.23 -10.02 -27.98
CA VAL A 287 12.40 -8.55 -28.02
C VAL A 287 13.57 -8.10 -27.14
N GLN A 288 13.74 -8.68 -25.95
CA GLN A 288 14.85 -8.34 -25.06
C GLN A 288 16.19 -8.91 -25.50
N LYS A 289 16.18 -10.06 -26.18
CA LYS A 289 17.40 -10.63 -26.77
C LYS A 289 17.98 -9.70 -27.85
N GLU A 290 17.12 -9.03 -28.60
CA GLU A 290 17.53 -8.04 -29.62
C GLU A 290 17.87 -6.67 -29.03
N ASN A 291 17.06 -6.18 -28.08
CA ASN A 291 17.18 -4.81 -27.57
C ASN A 291 17.95 -4.66 -26.25
N GLY A 292 18.33 -5.78 -25.62
CA GLY A 292 18.95 -5.85 -24.31
C GLY A 292 17.97 -6.17 -23.19
N PHE A 293 18.41 -7.02 -22.27
CA PHE A 293 17.65 -7.39 -21.06
C PHE A 293 17.65 -6.26 -20.02
N ASN A 294 16.65 -6.28 -19.14
CA ASN A 294 16.57 -5.38 -18.00
C ASN A 294 17.79 -5.51 -17.06
N SER A 295 18.46 -4.40 -16.78
CA SER A 295 19.63 -4.34 -15.88
C SER A 295 19.31 -3.73 -14.50
N THR A 296 18.03 -3.60 -14.15
CA THR A 296 17.61 -2.98 -12.90
C THR A 296 17.90 -3.92 -11.74
N VAL A 297 18.49 -3.38 -10.66
CA VAL A 297 18.69 -4.09 -9.40
C VAL A 297 17.79 -3.47 -8.33
N ILE A 298 16.89 -4.25 -7.75
CA ILE A 298 15.97 -3.78 -6.69
C ILE A 298 16.10 -4.71 -5.49
N ASP A 299 16.59 -4.18 -4.38
CA ASP A 299 16.82 -4.93 -3.14
C ASP A 299 17.57 -6.28 -3.38
N GLY A 300 18.53 -6.27 -4.32
CA GLY A 300 19.35 -7.43 -4.69
C GLY A 300 18.77 -8.34 -5.78
N MET A 301 17.54 -8.12 -6.21
CA MET A 301 16.89 -8.90 -7.29
C MET A 301 17.15 -8.27 -8.66
N THR A 302 17.35 -9.11 -9.67
CA THR A 302 17.67 -8.74 -11.07
C THR A 302 16.89 -9.58 -12.07
N GLY A 303 16.98 -9.27 -13.36
CA GLY A 303 16.38 -10.09 -14.43
C GLY A 303 14.87 -9.92 -14.55
N PHE A 304 14.35 -8.73 -14.22
CA PHE A 304 12.94 -8.39 -14.36
C PHE A 304 12.50 -8.46 -15.82
N ILE A 305 11.31 -9.01 -16.05
CA ILE A 305 10.76 -9.21 -17.39
C ILE A 305 10.31 -7.86 -17.95
N PHE A 306 9.28 -7.22 -17.40
CA PHE A 306 8.70 -6.05 -18.07
C PHE A 306 9.46 -4.75 -17.78
N CYS A 307 10.01 -4.14 -18.83
CA CYS A 307 10.77 -2.89 -18.74
C CYS A 307 10.20 -1.78 -19.63
N ASN A 308 10.41 -0.54 -19.21
CA ASN A 308 10.12 0.64 -20.01
C ASN A 308 11.27 0.95 -20.98
N ARG A 309 11.03 1.90 -21.91
CA ARG A 309 12.01 2.36 -22.91
C ARG A 309 13.38 2.84 -22.41
N PHE A 310 13.55 3.00 -21.09
CA PHE A 310 14.81 3.39 -20.46
C PHE A 310 15.50 2.20 -19.77
N GLY A 311 15.05 0.97 -20.00
CA GLY A 311 15.60 -0.25 -19.39
C GLY A 311 15.25 -0.43 -17.91
N ASN A 312 14.37 0.41 -17.36
CA ASN A 312 13.91 0.31 -15.97
C ASN A 312 12.57 -0.43 -15.90
N ILE A 313 12.23 -1.03 -14.76
CA ILE A 313 10.90 -1.65 -14.59
C ILE A 313 9.75 -0.62 -14.73
N HIS A 314 8.56 -1.11 -15.02
CA HIS A 314 7.37 -0.26 -15.04
C HIS A 314 6.97 0.22 -13.65
N ASN A 315 6.58 1.49 -13.58
CA ASN A 315 5.88 2.05 -12.44
C ASN A 315 4.36 1.73 -12.58
N PRO A 316 3.67 1.17 -11.56
CA PRO A 316 2.24 0.87 -11.62
C PRO A 316 1.35 2.05 -12.06
N GLN A 317 1.65 3.26 -11.58
CA GLN A 317 0.94 4.48 -11.94
C GLN A 317 1.16 4.86 -13.42
N THR A 318 2.32 4.53 -13.98
CA THR A 318 2.56 4.70 -15.43
C THR A 318 1.70 3.73 -16.23
N VAL A 319 1.55 2.47 -15.79
CA VAL A 319 0.66 1.51 -16.47
C VAL A 319 -0.79 2.00 -16.48
N ASN A 320 -1.30 2.51 -15.34
CA ASN A 320 -2.65 3.09 -15.31
C ASN A 320 -2.80 4.33 -16.20
N ARG A 321 -1.77 5.19 -16.28
CA ARG A 321 -1.77 6.33 -17.22
C ARG A 321 -1.76 5.85 -18.68
N THR A 322 -1.03 4.79 -18.99
CA THR A 322 -1.06 4.18 -20.32
C THR A 322 -2.43 3.60 -20.64
N ILE A 323 -3.07 2.88 -19.72
CA ILE A 323 -4.45 2.39 -19.90
C ILE A 323 -5.36 3.56 -20.27
N LYS A 324 -5.34 4.66 -19.50
CA LYS A 324 -6.15 5.85 -19.81
C LYS A 324 -5.91 6.37 -21.24
N ARG A 325 -4.65 6.48 -21.66
CA ARG A 325 -4.30 6.91 -23.03
C ARG A 325 -4.82 5.94 -24.08
N ILE A 326 -4.67 4.63 -23.88
CA ILE A 326 -5.20 3.61 -24.79
C ILE A 326 -6.71 3.77 -24.95
N LEU A 327 -7.43 3.91 -23.83
CA LEU A 327 -8.89 4.06 -23.82
C LEU A 327 -9.35 5.31 -24.57
N GLU A 328 -8.68 6.45 -24.33
CA GLU A 328 -9.01 7.72 -24.99
C GLU A 328 -8.80 7.63 -26.52
N ASN A 329 -7.71 7.00 -26.97
CA ASN A 329 -7.46 6.85 -28.41
C ASN A 329 -8.42 5.84 -29.04
N TYR A 330 -8.58 4.65 -28.43
CA TYR A 330 -9.49 3.63 -28.92
C TYR A 330 -10.93 4.15 -29.02
N ASN A 331 -11.47 4.78 -27.96
CA ASN A 331 -12.85 5.25 -27.97
C ASN A 331 -13.07 6.37 -29.00
N ALA A 332 -12.07 7.24 -29.24
CA ALA A 332 -12.17 8.26 -30.28
C ALA A 332 -12.23 7.65 -31.69
N GLU A 333 -11.38 6.66 -31.98
CA GLU A 333 -11.38 5.93 -33.25
C GLU A 333 -12.67 5.10 -33.44
N GLU A 334 -13.10 4.41 -32.38
CA GLU A 334 -14.25 3.52 -32.38
C GLU A 334 -15.56 4.25 -32.67
N VAL A 335 -15.76 5.46 -32.14
CA VAL A 335 -16.93 6.28 -32.46
C VAL A 335 -17.00 6.59 -33.96
N VAL A 336 -15.85 6.87 -34.59
CA VAL A 336 -15.79 7.15 -36.04
C VAL A 336 -16.00 5.87 -36.85
N ASN A 337 -15.36 4.77 -36.47
CA ASN A 337 -15.45 3.50 -37.19
C ASN A 337 -16.85 2.89 -37.10
N ALA A 338 -17.46 2.88 -35.91
CA ALA A 338 -18.82 2.41 -35.72
C ALA A 338 -19.83 3.20 -36.55
N LYS A 339 -19.65 4.52 -36.69
CA LYS A 339 -20.48 5.36 -37.57
C LYS A 339 -20.31 5.00 -39.04
N LYS A 340 -19.07 4.75 -39.51
CA LYS A 340 -18.81 4.30 -40.88
C LYS A 340 -19.43 2.93 -41.16
N GLU A 341 -19.36 2.03 -40.19
CA GLU A 341 -19.87 0.65 -40.26
C GLU A 341 -21.37 0.54 -39.92
N ARG A 342 -22.04 1.65 -39.59
CA ARG A 342 -23.47 1.71 -39.20
C ARG A 342 -23.83 0.77 -38.05
N ARG A 343 -22.93 0.61 -37.08
CA ARG A 343 -23.14 -0.17 -35.85
C ARG A 343 -23.03 0.70 -34.60
N GLN A 344 -23.44 0.15 -33.46
CA GLN A 344 -23.20 0.79 -32.17
C GLN A 344 -21.71 0.70 -31.80
N PRO A 345 -21.11 1.76 -31.23
CA PRO A 345 -19.72 1.74 -30.80
C PRO A 345 -19.55 0.91 -29.54
N VAL A 346 -18.51 0.09 -29.51
CA VAL A 346 -18.11 -0.68 -28.33
C VAL A 346 -17.23 0.22 -27.46
N ILE A 347 -17.84 1.06 -26.62
CA ILE A 347 -17.08 1.95 -25.74
C ILE A 347 -16.48 1.17 -24.57
N ILE A 348 -15.18 1.35 -24.35
CA ILE A 348 -14.49 0.78 -23.20
C ILE A 348 -14.52 1.82 -22.06
N PRO A 349 -15.09 1.49 -20.89
CA PRO A 349 -15.16 2.40 -19.77
C PRO A 349 -13.78 2.61 -19.14
N HIS A 350 -13.63 3.69 -18.38
CA HIS A 350 -12.39 3.93 -17.63
C HIS A 350 -12.15 2.81 -16.61
N PHE A 351 -10.96 2.19 -16.67
CA PHE A 351 -10.55 1.16 -15.73
C PHE A 351 -9.07 1.28 -15.33
N SER A 352 -8.66 0.49 -14.35
CA SER A 352 -7.27 0.43 -13.85
C SER A 352 -6.74 -1.01 -13.84
N CYS A 353 -5.44 -1.22 -13.57
CA CYS A 353 -4.85 -2.56 -13.52
C CYS A 353 -5.58 -3.51 -12.55
N HIS A 354 -6.18 -3.00 -11.47
CA HIS A 354 -6.98 -3.82 -10.56
C HIS A 354 -8.27 -4.34 -11.19
N HIS A 355 -8.82 -3.65 -12.17
CA HIS A 355 -9.97 -4.11 -12.93
C HIS A 355 -9.58 -5.24 -13.89
N LEU A 356 -8.35 -5.27 -14.43
CA LEU A 356 -7.90 -6.40 -15.25
C LEU A 356 -7.89 -7.71 -14.44
N ARG A 357 -7.36 -7.64 -13.21
CA ARG A 357 -7.43 -8.76 -12.25
C ARG A 357 -8.88 -9.13 -11.91
N HIS A 358 -9.75 -8.14 -11.73
CA HIS A 358 -11.17 -8.38 -11.49
C HIS A 358 -11.82 -9.10 -12.68
N THR A 359 -11.58 -8.62 -13.90
CA THR A 359 -12.03 -9.23 -15.15
C THR A 359 -11.56 -10.69 -15.26
N PHE A 360 -10.27 -10.98 -15.02
CA PHE A 360 -9.82 -12.38 -14.98
C PHE A 360 -10.59 -13.20 -13.96
N CYS A 361 -10.75 -12.70 -12.73
CA CYS A 361 -11.48 -13.41 -11.69
C CYS A 361 -12.93 -13.67 -12.10
N THR A 362 -13.62 -12.70 -12.69
CA THR A 362 -15.00 -12.84 -13.17
C THR A 362 -15.08 -13.91 -14.26
N ARG A 363 -14.20 -13.86 -15.27
CA ARG A 363 -14.15 -14.87 -16.34
C ARG A 363 -13.79 -16.27 -15.81
N PHE A 364 -12.93 -16.33 -14.79
CA PHE A 364 -12.59 -17.59 -14.15
C PHE A 364 -13.76 -18.14 -13.33
N CYS A 365 -14.42 -17.31 -12.53
CA CYS A 365 -15.65 -17.64 -11.82
C CYS A 365 -16.78 -18.05 -12.76
N GLU A 366 -16.78 -17.61 -14.02
CA GLU A 366 -17.75 -18.06 -15.03
C GLU A 366 -17.49 -19.49 -15.51
N LYS A 367 -16.24 -19.95 -15.53
CA LYS A 367 -15.87 -21.26 -16.07
C LYS A 367 -15.52 -22.30 -15.00
N GLU A 368 -15.19 -21.86 -13.79
CA GLU A 368 -14.86 -22.70 -12.65
C GLU A 368 -15.90 -22.52 -11.54
N THR A 369 -16.30 -23.63 -10.92
CA THR A 369 -17.27 -23.66 -9.82
C THR A 369 -16.60 -23.90 -8.47
N ASN A 370 -15.37 -24.41 -8.46
CA ASN A 370 -14.59 -24.64 -7.25
C ASN A 370 -13.95 -23.34 -6.74
N ILE A 371 -14.59 -22.73 -5.75
CA ILE A 371 -14.15 -21.49 -5.10
C ILE A 371 -12.74 -21.63 -4.49
N LYS A 372 -12.35 -22.82 -4.01
CA LYS A 372 -11.01 -23.03 -3.44
C LYS A 372 -9.92 -22.98 -4.50
N VAL A 373 -10.17 -23.53 -5.68
CA VAL A 373 -9.26 -23.41 -6.83
C VAL A 373 -9.12 -21.95 -7.23
N ILE A 374 -10.24 -21.23 -7.37
CA ILE A 374 -10.23 -19.80 -7.67
C ILE A 374 -9.46 -19.01 -6.61
N GLN A 375 -9.73 -19.26 -5.33
CA GLN A 375 -9.03 -18.60 -4.22
C GLN A 375 -7.51 -18.83 -4.28
N ALA A 376 -7.08 -20.07 -4.57
CA ALA A 376 -5.68 -20.45 -4.65
C ALA A 376 -4.97 -19.75 -5.83
N VAL A 377 -5.55 -19.79 -7.03
CA VAL A 377 -4.99 -19.12 -8.23
C VAL A 377 -4.94 -17.61 -8.03
N MET A 378 -5.97 -17.02 -7.42
CA MET A 378 -6.00 -15.59 -7.14
C MET A 378 -5.03 -15.20 -6.02
N GLY A 379 -4.72 -16.08 -5.07
CA GLY A 379 -3.94 -15.73 -3.88
C GLY A 379 -4.70 -14.76 -2.96
N HIS A 380 -5.98 -15.07 -2.70
CA HIS A 380 -6.80 -14.36 -1.72
C HIS A 380 -6.69 -15.01 -0.34
N ALA A 381 -6.18 -14.28 0.65
CA ALA A 381 -6.14 -14.76 2.03
C ALA A 381 -7.56 -14.91 2.63
N ASN A 382 -8.47 -13.99 2.30
CA ASN A 382 -9.87 -14.06 2.71
C ASN A 382 -10.75 -14.54 1.54
N ILE A 383 -11.57 -15.55 1.78
CA ILE A 383 -12.51 -16.11 0.80
C ILE A 383 -13.65 -15.14 0.45
N GLU A 384 -14.02 -14.23 1.36
CA GLU A 384 -15.07 -13.23 1.12
C GLU A 384 -14.76 -12.38 -0.12
N THR A 385 -13.48 -12.07 -0.36
CA THR A 385 -13.08 -11.32 -1.56
C THR A 385 -13.40 -12.08 -2.85
N THR A 386 -13.30 -13.41 -2.86
CA THR A 386 -13.68 -14.24 -4.00
C THR A 386 -15.20 -14.36 -4.08
N MET A 387 -15.89 -14.49 -2.95
CA MET A 387 -17.35 -14.59 -2.86
C MET A 387 -18.05 -13.34 -3.38
N ASP A 388 -17.55 -12.15 -3.05
CA ASP A 388 -18.09 -10.88 -3.53
C ASP A 388 -18.11 -10.84 -5.07
N ILE A 389 -17.05 -11.33 -5.71
CA ILE A 389 -16.94 -11.38 -7.18
C ILE A 389 -17.85 -12.48 -7.74
N TYR A 390 -17.88 -13.65 -7.10
CA TYR A 390 -18.75 -14.75 -7.50
C TYR A 390 -20.21 -14.33 -7.48
N ALA A 391 -20.64 -13.58 -6.45
CA ALA A 391 -21.99 -13.08 -6.29
C ALA A 391 -22.45 -12.20 -7.47
N GLU A 392 -21.57 -11.38 -8.06
CA GLU A 392 -21.89 -10.57 -9.24
C GLU A 392 -22.23 -11.40 -10.48
N VAL A 393 -21.64 -12.59 -10.63
CA VAL A 393 -21.84 -13.49 -11.77
C VAL A 393 -23.21 -14.20 -11.69
N THR A 394 -23.85 -14.20 -10.52
CA THR A 394 -24.88 -15.19 -10.21
C THR A 394 -26.21 -15.06 -10.93
N ASP A 395 -26.64 -13.94 -11.51
CA ASP A 395 -28.02 -13.91 -12.03
C ASP A 395 -28.23 -14.74 -13.31
N ALA A 396 -27.25 -14.75 -14.22
CA ALA A 396 -27.27 -15.66 -15.37
C ALA A 396 -26.90 -17.10 -14.95
N LYS A 397 -25.90 -17.25 -14.07
CA LYS A 397 -25.47 -18.55 -13.56
C LYS A 397 -26.48 -19.25 -12.67
N LYS A 398 -27.36 -18.52 -11.97
CA LYS A 398 -28.45 -19.08 -11.17
C LYS A 398 -29.41 -19.85 -12.08
N LYS A 399 -29.74 -19.29 -13.25
CA LYS A 399 -30.58 -19.98 -14.25
C LYS A 399 -29.88 -21.23 -14.76
N GLU A 400 -28.64 -21.11 -15.22
CA GLU A 400 -27.84 -22.24 -15.72
C GLU A 400 -27.65 -23.34 -14.66
N ALA A 401 -27.39 -22.97 -13.40
CA ALA A 401 -27.23 -23.93 -12.30
C ALA A 401 -28.53 -24.66 -11.97
N ILE A 402 -29.68 -23.97 -12.01
CA ILE A 402 -31.00 -24.57 -11.82
C ILE A 402 -31.38 -25.47 -13.02
N GLU A 403 -31.05 -25.06 -14.25
CA GLU A 403 -31.22 -25.88 -15.45
C GLU A 403 -30.36 -27.15 -15.40
N ASN A 404 -29.09 -27.03 -15.01
CA ASN A 404 -28.20 -28.18 -14.80
C ASN A 404 -28.67 -29.07 -13.65
N LEU A 405 -29.21 -28.50 -12.57
CA LEU A 405 -29.81 -29.27 -11.47
C LEU A 405 -31.05 -30.03 -11.97
N SER A 406 -31.93 -29.36 -12.72
CA SER A 406 -33.11 -29.96 -13.35
C SER A 406 -32.74 -31.12 -14.28
N HIS A 407 -31.69 -30.97 -15.08
CA HIS A 407 -31.21 -32.03 -15.97
C HIS A 407 -30.57 -33.22 -15.26
N ASN A 408 -30.03 -33.04 -14.05
CA ASN A 408 -29.31 -34.08 -13.32
C ASN A 408 -30.09 -34.66 -12.11
N LEU A 409 -31.21 -34.06 -11.72
CA LEU A 409 -32.13 -34.62 -10.72
C LEU A 409 -33.28 -35.35 -11.40
N ASP A 410 -33.14 -36.67 -11.52
CA ASP A 410 -34.18 -37.57 -12.04
C ASP A 410 -35.10 -38.06 -10.90
N ILE A 411 -35.60 -37.11 -10.10
CA ILE A 411 -36.49 -37.39 -8.94
C ILE A 411 -37.75 -36.53 -8.92
N PHE A 412 -38.00 -35.76 -9.99
CA PHE A 412 -39.20 -34.95 -10.20
C PHE A 412 -39.85 -35.27 -11.53
#